data_AF-A0A1B6JKN8-F1
#
_entry.id   AF-A0A1B6JKN8-F1
#
_cell.length_a   1.000
_cell.length_b   1.000
_cell.length_c   1.000
_cell.angle_alpha   90.00
_cell.angle_beta   90.00
_cell.angle_gamma   90.00
#
_symmetry.space_group_name_H-M   'P 1'
#
loop_
_entity.id
_entity.type
_entity.pdbx_description
1 polymer ?
#
loop_
_entity_poly.entity_id
_entity_poly.type
_entity_poly.pdbx_seq_one_letter_code
_entity_poly.pdbx_strand_id
1 'polypeptide(L)'
;DISTLLEPWLVQRNIQQRAAAVYVLRITLQAYYNHMTFGYENPSKFSQAGMLLARSVLRCLDEEGLVRAAALDCAKLILLITAKYEGHSVGDPELEQAFASMSISDSNINEQLARIVASKLP
;
A
#
# COMPACT_ATOMS: atom_id res chain seq x y z
N ASP A 1 -7.40 -11.97 -9.34
CA ASP A 1 -6.78 -12.08 -7.99
C ASP A 1 -7.54 -11.21 -6.98
N ILE A 2 -7.10 -11.16 -5.71
CA ILE A 2 -7.81 -10.40 -4.65
C ILE A 2 -7.90 -8.90 -4.93
N SER A 3 -6.93 -8.30 -5.61
CA SER A 3 -6.96 -6.87 -5.93
C SER A 3 -8.04 -6.55 -6.96
N THR A 4 -8.20 -7.40 -7.98
CA THR A 4 -9.28 -7.29 -8.97
C THR A 4 -10.67 -7.50 -8.34
N LEU A 5 -10.77 -8.32 -7.29
CA LEU A 5 -12.03 -8.52 -6.57
C LEU A 5 -12.45 -7.29 -5.76
N LEU A 6 -11.49 -6.59 -5.16
CA LEU A 6 -11.73 -5.41 -4.33
C LEU A 6 -11.94 -4.13 -5.15
N GLU A 7 -11.52 -4.11 -6.41
CA GLU A 7 -11.55 -2.93 -7.27
C GLU A 7 -12.92 -2.20 -7.33
N PRO A 8 -14.07 -2.88 -7.51
CA PRO A 8 -15.37 -2.22 -7.51
C PRO A 8 -15.73 -1.58 -6.17
N TRP A 9 -15.14 -2.04 -5.07
CA TRP A 9 -15.45 -1.63 -3.71
C TRP A 9 -14.59 -0.45 -3.24
N LEU A 10 -13.34 -0.38 -3.73
CA LEU A 10 -12.40 0.71 -3.43
C LEU A 10 -12.86 2.08 -3.96
N VAL A 11 -13.79 2.09 -4.93
CA VAL A 11 -14.30 3.31 -5.58
C VAL A 11 -15.74 3.65 -5.18
N GLN A 12 -16.35 2.91 -4.24
CA GLN A 12 -17.73 3.16 -3.83
C GLN A 12 -17.88 4.52 -3.16
N ARG A 13 -19.02 5.18 -3.39
CA ARG A 13 -19.35 6.45 -2.70
C ARG A 13 -19.62 6.22 -1.21
N ASN A 14 -20.24 5.10 -0.88
CA ASN A 14 -20.52 4.74 0.51
C ASN A 14 -19.21 4.49 1.27
N ILE A 15 -19.00 5.25 2.34
CA ILE A 15 -17.74 5.22 3.09
C ILE A 15 -17.53 3.90 3.83
N GLN A 16 -18.59 3.23 4.28
CA GLN A 16 -18.48 1.97 5.01
C GLN A 16 -18.05 0.84 4.07
N GLN A 17 -18.62 0.79 2.86
CA GLN A 17 -18.20 -0.18 1.83
C GLN A 17 -16.74 0.03 1.43
N ARG A 18 -16.36 1.29 1.22
CA ARG A 18 -15.01 1.66 0.84
C ARG A 18 -14.00 1.39 1.96
N ALA A 19 -14.34 1.73 3.20
CA ALA A 19 -13.53 1.44 4.37
C ALA A 19 -13.29 -0.07 4.50
N ALA A 20 -14.35 -0.88 4.43
CA ALA A 20 -14.24 -2.34 4.46
C ALA A 20 -13.29 -2.86 3.37
N ALA A 21 -13.40 -2.34 2.13
CA ALA A 21 -12.51 -2.72 1.03
C ALA A 21 -11.04 -2.37 1.29
N VAL A 22 -10.76 -1.16 1.79
CA VAL A 22 -9.39 -0.72 2.14
C VAL A 22 -8.83 -1.57 3.29
N TYR A 23 -9.64 -1.91 4.28
CA TYR A 23 -9.23 -2.77 5.39
C TYR A 23 -8.89 -4.19 4.94
N VAL A 24 -9.72 -4.80 4.07
CA VAL A 24 -9.45 -6.13 3.51
C VAL A 24 -8.19 -6.09 2.64
N LEU A 25 -7.99 -5.03 1.85
CA LEU A 25 -6.77 -4.86 1.07
C LEU A 25 -5.53 -4.81 1.98
N ARG A 26 -5.58 -4.00 3.06
CA ARG A 26 -4.48 -3.87 4.04
C ARG A 26 -4.10 -5.22 4.66
N ILE A 27 -5.09 -5.95 5.18
CA ILE A 27 -4.86 -7.26 5.83
C ILE A 27 -4.31 -8.26 4.81
N THR A 28 -4.82 -8.23 3.57
CA THR A 28 -4.35 -9.12 2.52
C THR A 28 -2.90 -8.83 2.13
N LEU A 29 -2.55 -7.56 1.94
CA LEU A 29 -1.17 -7.14 1.65
C LEU A 29 -0.23 -7.49 2.81
N GLN A 30 -0.68 -7.34 4.05
CA GLN A 30 0.11 -7.69 5.23
C GLN A 30 0.37 -9.20 5.29
N ALA A 31 -0.66 -10.02 5.09
CA ALA A 31 -0.53 -11.46 5.05
C ALA A 31 0.41 -11.89 3.90
N TYR A 32 0.24 -11.29 2.73
CA TYR A 32 1.11 -11.54 1.59
C TYR A 32 2.57 -11.19 1.90
N TYR A 33 2.84 -10.00 2.42
CA TYR A 33 4.19 -9.55 2.80
C TYR A 33 4.86 -10.47 3.84
N ASN A 34 4.08 -10.97 4.80
CA ASN A 34 4.58 -11.83 5.88
C ASN A 34 4.88 -13.27 5.40
N HIS A 35 4.13 -13.76 4.42
CA HIS A 35 4.17 -15.17 4.01
C HIS A 35 4.75 -15.40 2.61
N MET A 36 5.07 -14.35 1.86
CA MET A 36 5.69 -14.49 0.55
C MET A 36 7.07 -15.17 0.65
N THR A 37 7.31 -16.12 -0.24
CA THR A 37 8.58 -16.80 -0.42
C THR A 37 9.00 -16.68 -1.89
N PHE A 38 10.31 -16.67 -2.13
CA PHE A 38 10.86 -16.68 -3.49
C PHE A 38 11.37 -18.09 -3.80
N GLY A 39 10.91 -18.63 -4.92
CA GLY A 39 11.25 -19.98 -5.40
C GLY A 39 11.23 -19.99 -6.92
N TYR A 40 11.75 -21.07 -7.52
CA TYR A 40 11.93 -21.17 -8.97
C TYR A 40 10.64 -20.98 -9.78
N GLU A 41 9.48 -21.41 -9.24
CA GLU A 41 8.18 -21.28 -9.91
C GLU A 41 7.40 -20.01 -9.52
N ASN A 42 7.93 -19.19 -8.61
CA ASN A 42 7.22 -17.99 -8.14
C ASN A 42 7.44 -16.82 -9.09
N PRO A 43 6.49 -15.87 -9.18
CA PRO A 43 6.66 -14.65 -9.97
C PRO A 43 7.96 -13.94 -9.59
N SER A 44 8.65 -13.38 -10.58
CA SER A 44 9.88 -12.59 -10.37
C SER A 44 9.61 -11.10 -10.20
N LYS A 45 8.36 -10.65 -10.35
CA LYS A 45 7.95 -9.23 -10.25
C LYS A 45 6.58 -9.09 -9.61
N PHE A 46 6.39 -7.99 -8.88
CA PHE A 46 5.07 -7.56 -8.41
C PHE A 46 4.38 -6.67 -9.45
N SER A 47 3.89 -7.25 -10.54
CA SER A 47 3.35 -6.51 -11.70
C SER A 47 2.19 -5.57 -11.38
N GLN A 48 1.46 -5.80 -10.29
CA GLN A 48 0.30 -5.00 -9.88
C GLN A 48 0.65 -3.83 -8.96
N ALA A 49 1.92 -3.67 -8.58
CA ALA A 49 2.38 -2.68 -7.61
C ALA A 49 1.90 -1.26 -7.93
N GLY A 50 2.19 -0.76 -9.14
CA GLY A 50 1.86 0.62 -9.52
C GLY A 50 0.36 0.90 -9.49
N MET A 51 -0.46 -0.04 -9.98
CA MET A 51 -1.92 0.09 -9.99
C MET A 51 -2.51 0.07 -8.57
N LEU A 52 -2.03 -0.84 -7.72
CA LEU A 52 -2.43 -0.90 -6.32
C LEU A 52 -2.00 0.37 -5.56
N LEU A 53 -0.78 0.84 -5.80
CA LEU A 53 -0.24 2.02 -5.15
C LEU A 53 -1.06 3.27 -5.49
N ALA A 54 -1.37 3.46 -6.77
CA ALA A 54 -2.21 4.58 -7.22
C ALA A 54 -3.59 4.57 -6.52
N ARG A 55 -4.22 3.40 -6.39
CA ARG A 55 -5.51 3.27 -5.70
C ARG A 55 -5.39 3.57 -4.21
N SER A 56 -4.35 3.07 -3.54
CA SER A 56 -4.10 3.34 -2.12
C SER A 56 -3.83 4.82 -1.86
N VAL A 57 -2.99 5.46 -2.67
CA VAL A 57 -2.67 6.90 -2.56
C VAL A 57 -3.95 7.75 -2.68
N LEU A 58 -4.85 7.42 -3.61
CA LEU A 58 -6.14 8.14 -3.73
C LEU A 58 -7.00 8.01 -2.46
N ARG A 59 -6.89 6.93 -1.70
CA ARG A 59 -7.61 6.74 -0.44
C ARG A 59 -6.93 7.43 0.75
N CYS A 60 -5.69 7.89 0.63
CA CYS A 60 -5.07 8.79 1.61
C CYS A 60 -5.75 10.17 1.66
N LEU A 61 -6.60 10.48 0.67
CA LEU A 61 -7.39 11.72 0.59
C LEU A 61 -8.83 11.57 1.11
N ASP A 62 -9.18 10.43 1.69
CA ASP A 62 -10.54 10.19 2.18
C ASP A 62 -10.90 11.11 3.35
N GLU A 63 -12.18 11.44 3.53
CA GLU A 63 -12.65 12.28 4.64
C GLU A 63 -12.51 11.55 5.99
N GLU A 64 -12.66 10.22 5.98
CA GLU A 64 -12.54 9.39 7.17
C GLU A 64 -11.06 9.10 7.50
N GLY A 65 -10.63 9.53 8.69
CA GLY A 65 -9.25 9.40 9.14
C GLY A 65 -8.77 7.95 9.23
N LEU A 66 -9.65 7.04 9.62
CA LEU A 66 -9.34 5.62 9.68
C LEU A 66 -9.11 5.00 8.28
N VAL A 67 -9.82 5.49 7.25
CA VAL A 67 -9.60 5.07 5.86
C VAL A 67 -8.25 5.60 5.37
N ARG A 68 -7.91 6.86 5.68
CA ARG A 68 -6.59 7.42 5.35
C ARG A 68 -5.45 6.62 5.98
N ALA A 69 -5.58 6.25 7.25
CA ALA A 69 -4.62 5.41 7.96
C ALA A 69 -4.37 4.08 7.25
N ALA A 70 -5.47 3.35 6.98
CA ALA A 70 -5.39 2.03 6.37
C ALA A 70 -4.87 2.10 4.92
N ALA A 71 -5.19 3.18 4.20
CA ALA A 71 -4.67 3.42 2.86
C ALA A 71 -3.17 3.70 2.84
N LEU A 72 -2.67 4.47 3.82
CA LEU A 72 -1.25 4.73 3.98
C LEU A 72 -0.48 3.43 4.29
N ASP A 73 -1.01 2.60 5.18
CA ASP A 73 -0.47 1.26 5.45
C ASP A 73 -0.43 0.39 4.19
N CYS A 74 -1.47 0.44 3.35
CA CYS A 74 -1.47 -0.27 2.07
C CYS A 74 -0.31 0.21 1.17
N ALA A 75 -0.11 1.52 1.04
CA ALA A 75 0.97 2.09 0.24
C ALA A 75 2.35 1.63 0.75
N LYS A 76 2.56 1.66 2.08
CA LYS A 76 3.77 1.12 2.73
C LYS A 76 4.00 -0.35 2.36
N LEU A 77 2.97 -1.19 2.53
CA LEU A 77 3.07 -2.62 2.26
C LEU A 77 3.36 -2.91 0.79
N ILE A 78 2.73 -2.18 -0.14
CA ILE A 78 2.98 -2.34 -1.58
C ILE A 78 4.45 -2.04 -1.92
N LEU A 79 5.01 -0.96 -1.37
CA LEU A 79 6.41 -0.60 -1.56
C LEU A 79 7.36 -1.62 -0.92
N LEU A 80 7.07 -2.11 0.29
CA LEU A 80 7.85 -3.16 0.94
C LEU A 80 7.82 -4.50 0.18
N ILE A 81 6.65 -4.87 -0.36
CA ILE A 81 6.52 -6.05 -1.22
C ILE A 81 7.37 -5.85 -2.49
N THR A 82 7.29 -4.69 -3.12
CA THR A 82 8.08 -4.36 -4.32
C THR A 82 9.57 -4.47 -4.03
N ALA A 83 10.05 -3.91 -2.93
CA ALA A 83 11.44 -4.00 -2.50
C ALA A 83 11.89 -5.45 -2.28
N LYS A 84 11.06 -6.31 -1.68
CA LYS A 84 11.34 -7.75 -1.54
C LYS A 84 11.49 -8.43 -2.90
N TYR A 85 10.62 -8.12 -3.86
CA TYR A 85 10.72 -8.64 -5.23
C TYR A 85 12.00 -8.20 -5.96
N GLU A 86 12.56 -7.06 -5.58
CA GLU A 86 13.83 -6.54 -6.10
C GLU A 86 15.06 -7.10 -5.35
N GLY A 87 14.87 -7.95 -4.34
CA GLY A 87 15.95 -8.61 -3.60
C GLY A 87 16.29 -7.99 -2.24
N HIS A 88 15.54 -6.97 -1.78
CA HIS A 88 15.71 -6.39 -0.45
C HIS A 88 15.05 -7.31 0.60
N SER A 89 15.84 -8.26 1.12
CA SER A 89 15.35 -9.43 1.88
C SER A 89 14.90 -9.14 3.32
N VAL A 90 15.23 -7.98 3.89
CA VAL A 90 14.95 -7.64 5.31
C VAL A 90 14.08 -6.37 5.42
N GLY A 91 13.15 -6.18 4.48
CA GLY A 91 12.38 -4.94 4.39
C GLY A 91 13.26 -3.75 3.98
N ASP A 92 12.70 -2.55 4.05
CA ASP A 92 13.41 -1.29 3.77
C ASP A 92 13.30 -0.40 5.01
N PRO A 93 14.33 -0.33 5.87
CA PRO A 93 14.30 0.46 7.10
C PRO A 93 14.04 1.95 6.87
N GLU A 94 14.51 2.50 5.74
CA GLU A 94 14.25 3.90 5.39
C GLU A 94 12.77 4.10 5.10
N LEU A 95 12.17 3.17 4.36
CA LEU A 95 10.75 3.18 4.06
C LEU A 95 9.92 3.01 5.34
N GLU A 96 10.29 2.08 6.21
CA GLU A 96 9.60 1.87 7.48
C GLU A 96 9.65 3.10 8.37
N GLN A 97 10.81 3.76 8.46
CA GLN A 97 11.00 4.99 9.22
C GLN A 97 10.25 6.17 8.59
N ALA A 98 10.28 6.31 7.26
CA ALA A 98 9.59 7.37 6.55
C ALA A 98 8.07 7.30 6.79
N PHE A 99 7.48 6.11 6.69
CA PHE A 99 6.06 5.90 7.00
C PHE A 99 5.74 6.00 8.50
N ALA A 100 6.68 5.63 9.39
CA ALA A 100 6.48 5.82 10.84
C ALA A 100 6.44 7.30 11.25
N SER A 101 7.11 8.17 10.50
CA SER A 101 7.11 9.61 10.72
C SER A 101 5.86 10.33 10.17
N MET A 102 5.03 9.65 9.38
CA MET A 102 3.82 10.22 8.81
C MET A 102 2.66 10.17 9.80
N SER A 103 2.19 11.33 10.24
CA SER A 103 0.93 11.44 10.99
C SER A 103 -0.22 11.83 10.06
N ILE A 104 -1.41 11.24 10.27
CA ILE A 104 -2.64 11.57 9.53
C ILE A 104 -3.11 13.02 9.81
N SER A 105 -2.59 13.65 10.87
CA SER A 105 -2.83 15.05 11.19
C SER A 105 -1.98 16.03 10.37
N ASP A 106 -0.97 15.55 9.65
CA ASP A 106 -0.07 16.42 8.89
C ASP A 106 -0.73 16.89 7.60
N SER A 107 -0.88 18.21 7.46
CA SER A 107 -1.37 18.86 6.23
C SER A 107 -0.49 18.54 5.00
N ASN A 108 0.73 18.04 5.21
CA ASN A 108 1.71 17.71 4.18
C ASN A 108 1.82 16.20 3.88
N ILE A 109 0.94 15.35 4.41
CA ILE A 109 1.02 13.89 4.21
C ILE A 109 1.08 13.50 2.71
N ASN A 110 0.36 14.22 1.85
CA ASN A 110 0.33 13.98 0.42
C ASN A 110 1.66 14.31 -0.26
N GLU A 111 2.30 15.40 0.17
CA GLU A 111 3.60 15.80 -0.38
C GLU A 111 4.69 14.82 0.05
N GLN A 112 4.68 14.40 1.32
CA GLN A 112 5.60 13.39 1.82
C GLN A 112 5.39 12.03 1.11
N LEU A 113 4.14 11.60 0.93
CA LEU A 113 3.81 10.37 0.22
C LEU A 113 4.27 10.42 -1.24
N ALA A 114 4.03 11.54 -1.93
CA ALA A 114 4.51 11.74 -3.29
C ALA A 114 6.05 11.66 -3.39
N ARG A 115 6.77 12.26 -2.42
CA ARG A 115 8.25 12.17 -2.37
C ARG A 115 8.73 10.74 -2.17
N ILE A 116 8.15 10.00 -1.23
CA ILE A 116 8.52 8.60 -0.99
C ILE A 116 8.27 7.76 -2.23
N VAL A 117 7.06 7.86 -2.81
CA VAL A 117 6.68 7.11 -4.01
C VAL A 117 7.63 7.43 -5.17
N ALA A 118 7.95 8.71 -5.40
CA ALA A 118 8.88 9.11 -6.44
C ALA A 118 10.32 8.61 -6.21
N SER A 119 10.74 8.47 -4.94
CA SER A 119 12.09 7.98 -4.60
C SER A 119 12.27 6.46 -4.70
N LYS A 120 11.16 5.70 -4.73
CA LYS A 120 11.17 4.23 -4.66
C LYS A 120 10.53 3.55 -5.89
N LEU A 121 9.96 4.32 -6.81
CA LEU A 121 9.58 3.82 -8.14
C LEU A 121 10.80 3.96 -9.09
N PRO A 122 11.09 2.95 -9.93
CA PRO A 122 12.13 3.03 -10.95
C PRO A 122 11.80 4.05 -12.05
#